data_AF-A0A956PKX1-F1
#
_entry.id   AF-A0A956PKX1-F1
#
_cell.length_a   1.000
_cell.length_b   1.000
_cell.length_c   1.000
_cell.angle_alpha   90.00
_cell.angle_beta   90.00
_cell.angle_gamma   90.00
#
_symmetry.space_group_name_H-M   'P 1'
#
loop_
_entity.id
_entity.type
_entity.pdbx_description
1 polymer ?
#
loop_
_entity_poly.entity_id
_entity_poly.type
_entity_poly.pdbx_seq_one_letter_code
_entity_poly.pdbx_strand_id
1 'polypeptide(L)'
;MNCPRCQGSGKCAECDGAGYIECPSCSGKGSKTTSRGASYACKSCGGDGKMDCSAECSSCNGTGAITEEFQKETREKYTPRFVNYSPNSAVVWPLIILNIIVFAFVRYGPPEYTSSLFLSAQSLSLGHYRAFLTPSFVHWSAIHLILNMSFLGYYGPA
;
A
#
# COMPACT_ATOMS: atom_id res chain seq x y z
N MET A 1 -19.41 -6.18 24.68
CA MET A 1 -18.56 -5.86 25.85
C MET A 1 -18.48 -4.34 26.00
N ASN A 2 -18.43 -3.78 27.21
CA ASN A 2 -18.25 -2.33 27.37
C ASN A 2 -16.89 -1.89 26.80
N CYS A 3 -16.86 -0.76 26.11
CA CYS A 3 -15.62 -0.21 25.60
C CYS A 3 -14.71 0.20 26.77
N PRO A 4 -13.48 -0.33 26.89
CA PRO A 4 -12.61 -0.06 28.03
C PRO A 4 -12.13 1.40 28.07
N ARG A 5 -12.06 2.06 26.92
CA ARG A 5 -11.56 3.45 26.82
C ARG A 5 -12.56 4.48 27.34
N CYS A 6 -13.85 4.29 27.08
CA CYS A 6 -14.91 5.16 27.59
C CYS A 6 -15.75 4.53 28.71
N GLN A 7 -15.37 3.32 29.16
CA GLN A 7 -16.06 2.55 30.21
C GLN A 7 -17.57 2.36 29.98
N GLY A 8 -18.02 2.32 28.72
CA GLY A 8 -19.45 2.21 28.40
C GLY A 8 -20.15 3.54 28.09
N SER A 9 -19.51 4.70 28.31
CA SER A 9 -20.18 6.00 28.14
C SER A 9 -20.37 6.42 26.68
N GLY A 10 -19.54 5.90 25.77
CA GLY A 10 -19.50 6.34 24.37
C GLY A 10 -18.83 7.70 24.17
N LYS A 11 -18.55 8.44 25.24
CA LYS A 11 -17.91 9.74 25.19
C LYS A 11 -16.39 9.61 25.08
N CYS A 12 -15.76 10.58 24.44
CA CYS A 12 -14.30 10.65 24.43
C CYS A 12 -13.77 10.81 25.85
N ALA A 13 -12.79 9.99 26.24
CA ALA A 13 -12.22 9.99 27.58
C ALA A 13 -11.43 11.26 27.91
N GLU A 14 -11.00 12.01 26.89
CA GLU A 14 -10.15 13.19 27.05
C GLU A 14 -10.97 14.48 27.24
N CYS A 15 -12.13 14.59 26.58
CA CYS A 15 -13.02 15.75 26.70
C CYS A 15 -14.35 15.47 27.40
N ASP A 16 -14.59 14.22 27.82
CA ASP A 16 -15.88 13.74 28.36
C ASP A 16 -17.10 14.15 27.50
N GLY A 17 -16.91 14.15 26.18
CA GLY A 17 -17.94 14.53 25.22
C GLY A 17 -18.18 16.03 25.05
N ALA A 18 -17.35 16.90 25.64
CA ALA A 18 -17.48 18.36 25.48
C ALA A 18 -17.16 18.86 24.06
N GLY A 19 -16.47 18.05 23.24
CA GLY A 19 -16.06 18.44 21.89
C GLY A 19 -14.81 19.33 21.83
N TYR A 20 -14.25 19.68 22.99
CA TYR A 20 -13.03 20.46 23.09
C TYR A 20 -12.29 20.15 24.39
N ILE A 21 -11.00 20.44 24.42
CA ILE A 21 -10.19 20.50 25.64
C ILE A 21 -9.56 21.88 25.78
N GLU A 22 -9.28 22.29 27.01
CA GLU A 22 -8.47 23.49 27.22
C GLU A 22 -7.09 23.29 26.61
N CYS A 23 -6.61 24.30 25.89
CA CYS A 23 -5.32 24.23 25.25
C CYS A 23 -4.22 24.12 26.33
N PRO A 24 -3.50 22.98 26.43
CA PRO A 24 -2.52 22.76 27.48
C PRO A 24 -1.32 23.70 27.32
N SER A 25 -1.06 24.13 26.07
CA SER A 25 0.01 25.08 25.76
C SER A 25 -0.20 26.43 26.42
N CYS A 26 -1.42 26.96 26.50
CA CYS A 26 -1.72 28.28 27.07
C CYS A 26 -2.65 28.23 28.29
N SER A 27 -2.93 27.04 28.82
CA SER A 27 -3.83 26.81 29.96
C SER A 27 -5.17 27.52 29.78
N GLY A 28 -5.79 27.36 28.61
CA GLY A 28 -7.10 27.96 28.33
C GLY A 28 -7.10 29.46 27.98
N LYS A 29 -5.97 30.17 28.12
CA LYS A 29 -5.93 31.64 27.97
C LYS A 29 -5.98 32.15 26.53
N GLY A 30 -5.75 31.28 25.54
CA GLY A 30 -5.65 31.66 24.13
C GLY A 30 -4.40 32.48 23.78
N SER A 31 -3.61 32.92 24.77
CA SER A 31 -2.43 33.76 24.58
C SER A 31 -1.28 33.29 25.47
N LYS A 32 -0.05 33.66 25.07
CA LYS A 32 1.17 33.45 25.83
C LYS A 32 1.87 34.78 26.03
N THR A 33 2.40 34.99 27.23
CA THR A 33 3.22 36.16 27.55
C THR A 33 4.69 35.76 27.58
N THR A 34 5.52 36.48 26.85
CA THR A 34 6.98 36.31 26.93
C THR A 34 7.51 36.82 28.27
N SER A 35 8.72 36.40 28.65
CA SER A 35 9.43 36.95 29.81
C SER A 35 9.68 38.47 29.74
N ARG A 36 9.57 39.06 28.54
CA ARG A 36 9.67 40.52 28.30
C ARG A 36 8.32 41.23 28.32
N GLY A 37 7.23 40.55 28.70
CA GLY A 37 5.90 41.14 28.84
C GLY A 37 5.07 41.22 27.56
N ALA A 38 5.62 40.89 26.40
CA ALA A 38 4.85 40.87 25.15
C ALA A 38 3.87 39.68 25.12
N SER A 39 2.59 39.95 24.88
CA SER A 39 1.52 38.95 24.72
C SER A 39 1.28 38.64 23.24
N TYR A 40 1.14 37.35 22.91
CA TYR A 40 0.83 36.89 21.56
C TYR A 40 -0.16 35.72 21.57
N ALA A 41 -0.91 35.54 20.48
CA ALA A 41 -1.87 34.45 20.34
C ALA A 41 -1.17 33.08 20.41
N CYS A 42 -1.77 32.13 21.11
CA CYS A 42 -1.23 30.80 21.26
C CYS A 42 -1.37 30.02 19.95
N LYS A 43 -0.24 29.69 19.33
CA LYS A 43 -0.20 28.96 18.05
C LYS A 43 -0.90 27.59 18.10
N SER A 44 -0.86 26.90 19.24
CA SER A 44 -1.46 25.57 19.37
C SER A 44 -2.99 25.57 19.28
N CYS A 45 -3.65 26.67 19.61
CA CYS A 45 -5.10 26.80 19.58
C CYS A 45 -5.59 28.02 18.78
N GLY A 46 -4.74 28.58 17.92
CA GLY A 46 -5.10 29.74 17.08
C GLY A 46 -5.44 31.05 17.80
N GLY A 47 -5.39 31.10 19.13
CA GLY A 47 -5.93 32.24 19.92
C GLY A 47 -7.16 31.91 20.76
N ASP A 48 -7.82 30.77 20.52
CA ASP A 48 -9.15 30.49 21.09
C ASP A 48 -9.12 29.92 22.52
N GLY A 49 -7.94 29.50 22.97
CA GLY A 49 -7.76 28.86 24.28
C GLY A 49 -8.27 27.42 24.36
N LYS A 50 -8.93 26.92 23.31
CA LYS A 50 -9.48 25.57 23.22
C LYS A 50 -8.92 24.84 22.01
N MET A 51 -8.79 23.52 22.11
CA MET A 51 -8.45 22.65 20.99
C MET A 51 -9.61 21.70 20.74
N ASP A 52 -9.91 21.46 19.47
CA ASP A 52 -10.96 20.53 19.09
C ASP A 52 -10.64 19.12 19.58
N CYS A 53 -11.64 18.48 20.14
CA CYS A 53 -11.59 17.09 20.56
C CYS A 53 -12.84 16.40 20.02
N SER A 54 -12.73 15.16 19.52
CA SER A 54 -13.94 14.42 19.17
C SER A 54 -14.78 14.22 20.43
N ALA A 55 -16.07 14.57 20.39
CA ALA A 55 -16.98 14.31 21.50
C ALA A 55 -17.21 12.81 21.70
N GLU A 56 -17.07 12.03 20.63
CA GLU A 56 -17.32 10.60 20.61
C GLU A 56 -16.04 9.81 20.88
N CYS A 57 -16.18 8.66 21.55
CA CYS A 57 -15.07 7.74 21.73
C CYS A 57 -14.71 7.08 20.41
N SER A 58 -13.52 7.38 19.87
CA SER A 58 -13.02 6.79 18.62
C SER A 58 -12.90 5.27 18.66
N SER A 59 -12.74 4.67 19.84
CA SER A 59 -12.58 3.22 20.01
C SER A 59 -13.89 2.43 19.95
N CYS A 60 -15.05 3.08 20.08
CA CYS A 60 -16.37 2.45 19.92
C CYS A 60 -17.31 3.29 19.06
N ASN A 61 -16.78 4.32 18.39
CA ASN A 61 -17.51 5.26 17.56
C ASN A 61 -18.78 5.82 18.24
N GLY A 62 -18.64 6.29 19.48
CA GLY A 62 -19.75 6.89 20.23
C GLY A 62 -20.71 5.90 20.90
N THR A 63 -20.65 4.61 20.59
CA THR A 63 -21.67 3.63 21.03
C THR A 63 -21.52 3.16 22.48
N GLY A 64 -20.35 3.35 23.08
CA GLY A 64 -20.04 2.83 24.43
C GLY A 64 -19.74 1.33 24.47
N ALA A 65 -20.06 0.57 23.43
CA ALA A 65 -19.88 -0.88 23.38
C ALA A 65 -18.95 -1.28 22.23
N ILE A 66 -18.12 -2.29 22.49
CA ILE A 66 -17.41 -3.02 21.43
C ILE A 66 -18.21 -4.30 21.20
N THR A 67 -18.95 -4.33 20.09
CA THR A 67 -19.71 -5.50 19.64
C THR A 67 -18.87 -6.36 18.71
N GLU A 68 -19.27 -7.62 18.52
CA GLU A 68 -18.59 -8.52 17.58
C GLU A 68 -18.70 -8.01 16.14
N GLU A 69 -19.83 -7.40 15.78
CA GLU A 69 -20.06 -6.79 14.48
C GLU A 69 -19.07 -5.63 14.25
N PHE A 70 -18.91 -4.75 15.24
CA PHE A 70 -17.97 -3.62 15.15
C PHE A 70 -16.51 -4.10 15.05
N GLN A 71 -16.15 -5.15 15.79
CA GLN A 71 -14.83 -5.77 15.69
C GLN A 71 -14.61 -6.41 14.31
N LYS A 72 -15.62 -7.07 13.77
CA LYS A 72 -15.59 -7.68 12.44
C LYS A 72 -15.43 -6.60 11.36
N GLU A 73 -16.23 -5.53 11.41
CA GLU A 73 -16.14 -4.41 10.47
C GLU A 73 -14.76 -3.74 10.52
N THR A 74 -14.26 -3.45 11.72
CA THR A 74 -12.93 -2.87 11.92
C THR A 74 -11.85 -3.80 11.35
N ARG A 75 -11.94 -5.10 11.63
CA ARG A 75 -11.02 -6.09 11.09
C ARG A 75 -11.08 -6.10 9.57
N GLU A 76 -12.25 -6.16 8.96
CA GLU A 76 -12.41 -6.17 7.50
C GLU A 76 -11.87 -4.89 6.83
N LYS A 77 -12.06 -3.73 7.46
CA LYS A 77 -11.57 -2.43 6.97
C LYS A 77 -10.04 -2.34 6.98
N TYR A 78 -9.39 -2.88 8.01
CA TYR A 78 -7.93 -2.79 8.18
C TYR A 78 -7.18 -4.06 7.81
N THR A 79 -7.88 -5.15 7.44
CA THR A 79 -7.23 -6.35 6.92
C THR A 79 -6.69 -6.02 5.53
N PRO A 80 -5.36 -6.07 5.32
CA PRO A 80 -4.82 -5.93 3.99
C PRO A 80 -5.40 -7.06 3.14
N ARG A 81 -6.23 -6.70 2.16
CA ARG A 81 -6.65 -7.62 1.12
C ARG A 81 -5.46 -7.85 0.21
N PHE A 82 -4.59 -8.77 0.60
CA PHE A 82 -3.74 -9.42 -0.37
C PHE A 82 -4.71 -10.13 -1.31
N VAL A 83 -4.84 -9.60 -2.53
CA VAL A 83 -5.51 -10.31 -3.61
C VAL A 83 -4.87 -11.69 -3.64
N ASN A 84 -5.61 -12.71 -3.20
CA ASN A 84 -5.25 -14.09 -3.45
C ASN A 84 -5.26 -14.22 -4.97
N TYR A 85 -4.10 -14.05 -5.59
CA TYR A 85 -3.93 -14.30 -7.01
C TYR A 85 -4.21 -15.80 -7.18
N SER A 86 -5.40 -16.12 -7.67
CA SER A 86 -5.73 -17.47 -8.11
C SER A 86 -4.67 -17.89 -9.14
N PRO A 87 -4.01 -19.05 -9.00
CA PRO A 87 -2.83 -19.41 -9.79
C PRO A 87 -3.10 -19.75 -11.27
N ASN A 88 -4.13 -19.19 -11.91
CA ASN A 88 -4.55 -19.55 -13.27
C ASN A 88 -5.07 -18.35 -14.08
N SER A 89 -4.27 -17.30 -14.27
CA SER A 89 -4.61 -16.32 -15.31
C SER A 89 -4.49 -16.96 -16.69
N ALA A 90 -5.38 -16.54 -17.60
CA ALA A 90 -5.34 -16.95 -19.00
C ALA A 90 -4.04 -16.52 -19.73
N VAL A 91 -3.21 -15.67 -19.11
CA VAL A 91 -1.99 -15.10 -19.70
C VAL A 91 -0.74 -15.90 -19.35
N VAL A 92 -0.70 -16.55 -18.18
CA VAL A 92 0.48 -17.30 -17.72
C VAL A 92 0.83 -18.45 -18.66
N TRP A 93 -0.15 -19.25 -19.09
CA TRP A 93 0.08 -20.39 -19.99
C TRP A 93 0.61 -19.97 -21.37
N PRO A 94 0.01 -18.98 -22.07
CA PRO A 94 0.58 -18.42 -23.30
C PRO A 94 2.01 -17.91 -23.14
N LEU A 95 2.32 -17.24 -22.02
CA LEU A 95 3.69 -16.77 -21.76
C LEU A 95 4.66 -17.93 -21.56
N ILE A 96 4.27 -18.98 -20.85
CA ILE A 96 5.10 -20.18 -20.68
C ILE A 96 5.37 -20.83 -22.04
N ILE A 97 4.33 -21.04 -22.85
CA ILE A 97 4.44 -21.63 -24.19
C ILE A 97 5.36 -20.78 -25.08
N LEU A 98 5.18 -19.45 -25.07
CA LEU A 98 6.00 -18.52 -25.84
C LEU A 98 7.48 -18.61 -25.45
N ASN A 99 7.80 -18.70 -24.16
CA ASN A 99 9.17 -18.86 -23.68
C ASN A 99 9.80 -20.18 -24.14
N ILE A 100 9.04 -21.27 -24.16
CA ILE A 100 9.50 -22.56 -24.69
C ILE A 100 9.80 -22.48 -26.19
N ILE A 101 8.92 -21.83 -26.97
CA ILE A 101 9.11 -21.64 -28.41
C ILE A 101 10.34 -20.78 -28.68
N VAL A 102 10.50 -19.65 -27.98
CA VAL A 102 11.66 -18.76 -28.13
C VAL A 102 12.94 -19.48 -27.73
N PHE A 103 12.93 -20.30 -26.69
CA PHE A 103 14.10 -21.11 -26.30
C PHE A 103 14.51 -22.09 -27.42
N ALA A 104 13.55 -22.82 -28.00
CA ALA A 104 13.82 -23.71 -29.12
C ALA A 104 14.33 -22.94 -30.35
N PHE A 105 13.73 -21.78 -30.64
CA PHE A 105 14.12 -20.94 -31.77
C PHE A 105 15.54 -20.36 -31.60
N VAL A 106 15.92 -19.92 -30.41
CA VAL A 106 17.29 -19.44 -30.13
C VAL A 106 18.30 -20.58 -30.22
N ARG A 107 17.93 -21.80 -29.82
CA ARG A 107 18.83 -22.95 -29.79
C ARG A 107 19.07 -23.58 -31.17
N TYR A 108 18.04 -23.64 -32.02
CA TYR A 108 18.07 -24.36 -33.29
C TYR A 108 17.82 -23.49 -34.53
N GLY A 109 17.39 -22.24 -34.35
CA GLY A 109 17.06 -21.34 -35.44
C GLY A 109 18.27 -20.63 -36.06
N PRO A 110 18.08 -19.97 -37.21
CA PRO A 110 19.15 -19.24 -37.89
C PRO A 110 19.63 -18.03 -37.07
N PRO A 111 20.95 -17.76 -37.00
CA PRO A 111 21.51 -16.62 -36.26
C PRO A 111 20.97 -15.25 -36.70
N GLU A 112 20.61 -15.14 -37.98
CA GLU A 112 20.08 -13.92 -38.59
C GLU A 112 18.80 -13.43 -37.88
N TYR A 113 17.93 -14.35 -37.47
CA TYR A 113 16.67 -14.01 -36.81
C TYR A 113 16.82 -13.89 -35.30
N THR A 114 17.68 -14.71 -34.69
CA THR A 114 17.87 -14.76 -33.24
C THR A 114 18.65 -13.55 -32.70
N SER A 115 19.58 -13.01 -33.48
CA SER A 115 20.34 -11.80 -33.12
C SER A 115 19.44 -10.58 -32.82
N SER A 116 18.29 -10.48 -33.47
CA SER A 116 17.33 -9.39 -33.28
C SER A 116 16.53 -9.46 -31.96
N LEU A 117 16.61 -10.59 -31.24
CA LEU A 117 15.95 -10.78 -29.94
C LEU A 117 16.77 -10.18 -28.79
N PHE A 118 18.05 -9.92 -29.02
CA PHE A 118 18.95 -9.35 -28.02
C PHE A 118 19.01 -7.83 -28.12
N LEU A 119 19.11 -7.20 -26.95
CA LEU A 119 19.35 -5.76 -26.87
C LEU A 119 20.82 -5.48 -27.24
N SER A 120 21.03 -4.81 -28.37
CA SER A 120 22.34 -4.38 -28.83
C SER A 120 22.29 -2.94 -29.37
N ALA A 121 23.44 -2.28 -29.44
CA ALA A 121 23.56 -0.96 -30.05
C ALA A 121 23.07 -0.95 -31.50
N GLN A 122 23.33 -2.04 -32.24
CA GLN A 122 22.86 -2.23 -33.61
C GLN A 122 21.33 -2.38 -33.68
N SER A 123 20.72 -3.10 -32.73
CA SER A 123 19.27 -3.24 -32.65
C SER A 123 18.58 -1.89 -32.40
N LEU A 124 19.19 -1.02 -31.58
CA LEU A 124 18.69 0.34 -31.32
C LEU A 124 18.89 1.26 -32.53
N SER A 125 20.04 1.21 -33.20
CA SER A 125 20.30 2.02 -34.38
C SER A 125 19.40 1.66 -35.56
N LEU A 126 18.91 0.41 -35.61
CA LEU A 126 17.95 -0.06 -36.62
C LEU A 126 16.48 0.16 -36.21
N GLY A 127 16.21 0.80 -35.06
CA GLY A 127 14.85 1.08 -34.60
C GLY A 127 14.08 -0.16 -34.10
N HIS A 128 14.75 -1.26 -33.77
CA HIS A 128 14.13 -2.48 -33.25
C HIS A 128 13.77 -2.35 -31.76
N TYR A 129 12.80 -1.49 -31.42
CA TYR A 129 12.38 -1.25 -30.03
C TYR A 129 11.85 -2.51 -29.32
N ARG A 130 11.42 -3.53 -30.06
CA ARG A 130 11.08 -4.85 -29.50
C ARG A 130 12.23 -5.47 -28.69
N ALA A 131 13.48 -5.09 -28.99
CA ALA A 131 14.67 -5.53 -28.26
C ALA A 131 14.71 -5.09 -26.79
N PHE A 132 13.84 -4.17 -26.35
CA PHE A 132 13.64 -3.88 -24.93
C PHE A 132 12.84 -4.95 -24.18
N LEU A 133 12.01 -5.71 -24.89
CA LEU A 133 11.11 -6.70 -24.31
C LEU A 133 11.56 -8.13 -24.59
N THR A 134 12.03 -8.41 -25.81
CA THR A 134 12.40 -9.76 -26.27
C THR A 134 13.49 -10.47 -25.44
N PRO A 135 14.47 -9.78 -24.81
CA PRO A 135 15.43 -10.46 -23.95
C PRO A 135 14.80 -11.20 -22.76
N SER A 136 13.64 -10.74 -22.29
CA SER A 136 12.89 -11.39 -21.20
C SER A 136 12.41 -12.80 -21.56
N PHE A 137 12.35 -13.12 -22.86
CA PHE A 137 11.95 -14.44 -23.36
C PHE A 137 13.14 -15.36 -23.67
N VAL A 138 14.36 -14.83 -23.67
CA VAL A 138 15.55 -15.58 -24.05
C VAL A 138 16.17 -16.26 -22.83
N HIS A 139 16.37 -17.58 -22.93
CA HIS A 139 16.92 -18.40 -21.86
C HIS A 139 18.19 -19.12 -22.33
N TRP A 140 19.26 -19.07 -21.53
CA TRP A 140 20.58 -19.59 -21.91
C TRP A 140 20.77 -21.09 -21.62
N SER A 141 19.94 -21.67 -20.75
CA SER A 141 19.99 -23.09 -20.42
C SER A 141 18.59 -23.65 -20.13
N ALA A 142 18.43 -24.96 -20.28
CA ALA A 142 17.18 -25.65 -19.97
C ALA A 142 16.82 -25.52 -18.48
N ILE A 143 17.80 -25.54 -17.59
CA ILE A 143 17.59 -25.36 -16.15
C ILE A 143 17.06 -23.95 -15.85
N HIS A 144 17.65 -22.93 -16.46
CA HIS A 144 17.18 -21.54 -16.32
C HIS A 144 15.74 -21.38 -16.81
N LEU A 145 15.39 -21.99 -17.95
CA LEU A 145 14.02 -22.00 -18.45
C LEU A 145 13.05 -22.69 -17.49
N ILE A 146 13.36 -23.91 -17.04
CA ILE A 146 12.49 -24.69 -16.15
C ILE A 146 12.22 -23.94 -14.85
N LEU A 147 13.25 -23.36 -14.23
CA LEU A 147 13.09 -22.60 -13.01
C LEU A 147 12.22 -21.35 -13.23
N ASN A 148 12.49 -20.55 -14.27
CA ASN A 148 11.70 -19.36 -14.56
C ASN A 148 10.22 -19.70 -14.86
N MET A 149 9.95 -20.78 -15.61
CA MET A 149 8.59 -21.20 -15.90
C MET A 149 7.87 -21.73 -14.65
N SER A 150 8.60 -22.42 -13.75
CA SER A 150 8.04 -22.88 -12.47
C SER A 150 7.67 -21.70 -11.58
N PHE A 151 8.53 -20.69 -11.50
CA PHE A 151 8.24 -19.44 -10.78
C PHE A 151 7.08 -18.67 -11.41
N LEU A 152 7.03 -18.55 -12.74
CA LEU A 152 5.95 -17.89 -13.44
C LEU A 152 4.61 -18.63 -13.28
N GLY A 153 4.63 -19.96 -13.26
CA GLY A 153 3.43 -20.77 -12.99
C GLY A 153 2.92 -20.65 -11.55
N TYR A 154 3.83 -20.50 -10.58
CA TYR A 154 3.47 -20.44 -9.16
C TYR A 154 3.13 -19.01 -8.68
N TYR A 155 3.85 -18.01 -9.16
CA TYR A 155 3.73 -16.60 -8.74
C TYR A 155 3.19 -15.67 -9.83
N GLY A 156 2.84 -16.20 -11.00
CA GLY A 156 2.25 -15.42 -12.07
C GLY A 156 0.95 -14.74 -11.62
N PRO A 157 0.65 -13.53 -12.16
CA PRO A 157 -0.58 -12.83 -11.82
C PRO A 157 -1.81 -13.64 -12.23
N ALA A 158 -2.90 -13.47 -11.48
CA ALA A 158 -4.26 -13.97 -11.76
C ALA A 158 -4.99 -13.08 -12.79
#